data_AF-A0AAD5SE35-F1
#
_entry.id   AF-A0AAD5SE35-F1
#
_cell.length_a   1.000
_cell.length_b   1.000
_cell.length_c   1.000
_cell.angle_alpha   90.00
_cell.angle_beta   90.00
_cell.angle_gamma   90.00
#
_symmetry.space_group_name_H-M   'P 1'
#
loop_
_entity.id
_entity.type
_entity.pdbx_description
1 polymer ?
#
loop_
_entity_poly.entity_id
_entity_poly.type
_entity_poly.pdbx_seq_one_letter_code
_entity_poly.pdbx_strand_id
1 'polypeptide(L)'
;MSTSSLLTSRRGSEDLRELESLLQDLTELLVATPGPDDVERQLGNVFERIRLSLRYVRSDNDMEIICQEVLESHTFEESREEVLQILSRTDDKDPSNAYIIYSLLYRLGQDYPNTYRRLLEEDWHHHLKDVILERVGDRSHHVAVQLLYELAKMQELSIGDLETFDTPFLTFLLDRIEKTRDVGEAENYALIRLLLVLHEQFRLKTQFSASFPNRVTSTISSRINESKTLSENFVFMFNRGGDTSFQLVMIRFLKEVFESEILATLFYTNDTRVILDVILRETRNTAEEDEAVREGYILLLPSLLRNTDLGKYGYKSAEVIRMLTELRDSPLGRSGTRRVADRVLNEVQGVLGEVWC
;
A
#
# COMPACT_ATOMS: atom_id res chain seq x y z
N MET A 1 9.22 8.16 40.29
CA MET A 1 8.92 7.35 39.10
C MET A 1 7.59 6.57 39.20
N SER A 2 6.76 6.75 40.24
CA SER A 2 5.67 5.79 40.51
C SER A 2 4.24 6.31 40.25
N THR A 3 4.00 7.61 40.12
CA THR A 3 2.64 8.16 39.95
C THR A 3 2.19 8.21 38.50
N SER A 4 3.08 8.54 37.56
CA SER A 4 2.77 8.56 36.11
C SER A 4 2.47 7.16 35.56
N SER A 5 3.22 6.14 35.99
CA SER A 5 2.99 4.73 35.61
C SER A 5 1.69 4.15 36.16
N LEU A 6 1.26 4.55 37.36
CA LEU A 6 -0.01 4.10 37.93
C LEU A 6 -1.21 4.79 37.28
N LEU A 7 -1.07 6.05 36.87
CA LEU A 7 -2.10 6.78 36.13
C LEU A 7 -2.26 6.27 34.70
N THR A 8 -1.17 5.95 34.00
CA THR A 8 -1.24 5.33 32.67
C THR A 8 -1.81 3.91 32.74
N SER A 9 -1.44 3.12 33.75
CA SER A 9 -2.00 1.79 33.97
C SER A 9 -3.51 1.82 34.29
N ARG A 10 -3.96 2.76 35.15
CA ARG A 10 -5.39 2.93 35.45
C ARG A 10 -6.19 3.41 34.24
N ARG A 11 -5.66 4.37 33.48
CA ARG A 11 -6.30 4.89 32.26
C ARG A 11 -6.43 3.81 31.18
N GLY A 12 -5.40 2.98 31.01
CA GLY A 12 -5.48 1.82 30.11
C GLY A 12 -6.53 0.79 30.55
N SER A 13 -6.69 0.56 31.86
CA SER A 13 -7.72 -0.36 32.37
C SER A 13 -9.15 0.17 32.23
N GLU A 14 -9.33 1.50 32.25
CA GLU A 14 -10.62 2.16 32.05
C GLU A 14 -11.00 2.17 30.57
N ASP A 15 -10.06 2.55 29.70
CA ASP A 15 -10.24 2.52 28.24
C ASP A 15 -10.61 1.08 27.76
N LEU A 16 -9.97 0.04 28.29
CA LEU A 16 -10.27 -1.35 27.93
C LEU A 16 -11.69 -1.77 28.35
N ARG A 17 -12.14 -1.36 29.54
CA ARG A 17 -13.51 -1.63 30.02
C ARG A 17 -14.56 -0.91 29.20
N GLU A 18 -14.28 0.31 28.76
CA GLU A 18 -15.17 1.08 27.90
C GLU A 18 -15.24 0.49 26.48
N LEU A 19 -14.15 -0.10 25.98
CA LEU A 19 -14.15 -0.86 24.74
C LEU A 19 -14.97 -2.16 24.87
N GLU A 20 -14.79 -2.92 25.96
CA GLU A 20 -15.61 -4.12 26.24
C GLU A 20 -17.11 -3.76 26.35
N SER A 21 -17.42 -2.68 27.05
CA SER A 21 -18.78 -2.13 27.17
C SER A 21 -19.36 -1.73 25.81
N LEU A 22 -18.56 -1.05 24.97
CA LEU A 22 -18.96 -0.73 23.60
C LEU A 22 -19.29 -1.99 22.80
N LEU A 23 -18.42 -2.99 22.83
CA LEU A 23 -18.64 -4.23 22.09
C LEU A 23 -19.90 -4.96 22.55
N GLN A 24 -20.12 -5.03 23.87
CA GLN A 24 -21.36 -5.61 24.41
C GLN A 24 -22.60 -4.84 23.93
N ASP A 25 -22.58 -3.50 24.01
CA ASP A 25 -23.70 -2.68 23.55
C ASP A 25 -23.97 -2.86 22.04
N LEU A 26 -22.91 -3.00 21.24
CA LEU A 26 -23.02 -3.29 19.81
C LEU A 26 -23.66 -4.66 19.57
N THR A 27 -23.20 -5.70 20.25
CA THR A 27 -23.82 -7.04 20.15
C THR A 27 -25.31 -6.98 20.54
N GLU A 28 -25.68 -6.26 21.60
CA GLU A 28 -27.07 -6.11 22.02
C GLU A 28 -27.93 -5.37 20.97
N LEU A 29 -27.39 -4.30 20.36
CA LEU A 29 -28.05 -3.56 19.28
C LEU A 29 -28.25 -4.42 18.02
N LEU A 30 -27.31 -5.32 17.74
CA LEU A 30 -27.27 -6.15 16.54
C LEU A 30 -28.05 -7.47 16.67
N VAL A 31 -28.40 -7.90 17.89
CA VAL A 31 -29.26 -9.08 18.16
C VAL A 31 -30.75 -8.79 17.94
N ALA A 32 -31.16 -7.52 17.96
CA ALA A 32 -32.54 -7.14 17.71
C ALA A 32 -32.96 -7.51 16.27
N THR A 33 -33.83 -8.52 16.11
CA THR A 33 -34.28 -9.02 14.80
C THR A 33 -34.93 -7.90 13.98
N PRO A 34 -34.39 -7.56 12.80
CA PRO A 34 -34.92 -6.48 12.00
C PRO A 34 -36.11 -6.88 11.14
N GLY A 35 -37.05 -5.94 10.98
CA GLY A 35 -37.94 -5.91 9.83
C GLY A 35 -37.23 -5.27 8.61
N PRO A 36 -37.85 -5.29 7.41
CA PRO A 36 -37.22 -4.82 6.17
C PRO A 36 -36.88 -3.31 6.11
N ASP A 37 -37.41 -2.46 7.01
CA ASP A 37 -37.09 -1.01 7.11
C ASP A 37 -36.09 -0.70 8.26
N ASP A 38 -35.36 -1.69 8.75
CA ASP A 38 -34.60 -1.57 10.01
C ASP A 38 -33.08 -1.41 9.84
N VAL A 39 -32.51 -1.65 8.66
CA VAL A 39 -31.05 -1.61 8.45
C VAL A 39 -30.49 -0.20 8.66
N GLU A 40 -31.08 0.82 8.04
CA GLU A 40 -30.65 2.23 8.21
C GLU A 40 -30.75 2.70 9.66
N ARG A 41 -31.84 2.34 10.34
CA ARG A 41 -32.05 2.68 11.75
C ARG A 41 -31.04 1.98 12.66
N GLN A 42 -30.81 0.69 12.45
CA GLN A 42 -29.83 -0.08 13.22
C GLN A 42 -28.42 0.45 12.99
N LEU A 43 -28.04 0.70 11.73
CA LEU A 43 -26.75 1.26 11.39
C LEU A 43 -26.57 2.66 12.00
N GLY A 44 -27.61 3.49 12.00
CA GLY A 44 -27.59 4.79 12.68
C GLY A 44 -27.38 4.68 14.19
N ASN A 45 -28.02 3.71 14.86
CA ASN A 45 -27.83 3.46 16.29
C ASN A 45 -26.41 2.97 16.60
N VAL A 46 -25.90 2.02 15.81
CA VAL A 46 -24.52 1.53 15.88
C VAL A 46 -23.53 2.69 15.68
N PHE A 47 -23.77 3.51 14.67
CA PHE A 47 -22.93 4.65 14.34
C PHE A 47 -22.84 5.65 15.51
N GLU A 48 -23.98 6.06 16.07
CA GLU A 48 -24.01 6.96 17.22
C GLU A 48 -23.33 6.34 18.45
N ARG A 49 -23.51 5.02 18.67
CA ARG A 49 -22.87 4.33 19.79
C ARG A 49 -21.35 4.33 19.66
N ILE A 50 -20.82 4.04 18.47
CA ILE A 50 -19.38 4.12 18.18
C ILE A 50 -18.90 5.56 18.36
N ARG A 51 -19.61 6.54 17.80
CA ARG A 51 -19.27 7.97 17.87
C ARG A 51 -19.09 8.45 19.31
N LEU A 52 -19.98 8.05 20.22
CA LEU A 52 -19.89 8.39 21.65
C LEU A 52 -18.69 7.74 22.35
N SER A 53 -18.23 6.58 21.87
CA SER A 53 -17.10 5.83 22.44
C SER A 53 -15.76 6.06 21.71
N LEU A 54 -15.71 6.83 20.63
CA LEU A 54 -14.49 7.03 19.82
C LEU A 54 -13.27 7.48 20.63
N ARG A 55 -13.48 8.22 21.72
CA ARG A 55 -12.42 8.67 22.63
C ARG A 55 -11.68 7.54 23.35
N TYR A 56 -12.24 6.33 23.37
CA TYR A 56 -11.69 5.12 23.97
C TYR A 56 -11.06 4.18 22.94
N VAL A 57 -11.35 4.37 21.64
CA VAL A 57 -10.69 3.66 20.55
C VAL A 57 -9.30 4.24 20.37
N ARG A 58 -8.24 3.54 20.76
CA ARG A 58 -6.86 4.07 20.82
C ARG A 58 -5.99 3.62 19.67
N SER A 59 -6.33 2.51 19.03
CA SER A 59 -5.54 1.91 17.96
C SER A 59 -6.40 1.55 16.76
N ASP A 60 -5.75 1.30 15.63
CA ASP A 60 -6.41 0.78 14.43
C ASP A 60 -6.97 -0.63 14.68
N ASN A 61 -6.30 -1.42 15.53
CA ASN A 61 -6.78 -2.75 15.94
C ASN A 61 -8.10 -2.67 16.73
N ASP A 62 -8.26 -1.68 17.62
CA ASP A 62 -9.53 -1.50 18.33
C ASP A 62 -10.67 -1.19 17.35
N MET A 63 -10.40 -0.33 16.36
CA MET A 63 -11.39 0.02 15.33
C MET A 63 -11.68 -1.16 14.41
N GLU A 64 -10.68 -1.97 14.08
CA GLU A 64 -10.84 -3.20 13.29
C GLU A 64 -11.78 -4.19 13.99
N ILE A 65 -11.60 -4.43 15.30
CA ILE A 65 -12.48 -5.29 16.09
C ILE A 65 -13.91 -4.75 16.10
N ILE A 66 -14.08 -3.43 16.28
CA ILE A 66 -15.41 -2.79 16.24
C ILE A 66 -16.08 -2.99 14.87
N CYS A 67 -15.36 -2.71 13.78
CA CYS A 67 -15.88 -2.88 12.43
C CYS A 67 -16.24 -4.34 12.15
N GLN A 68 -15.43 -5.29 12.64
CA GLN A 68 -15.68 -6.71 12.49
C GLN A 68 -16.97 -7.13 13.20
N GLU A 69 -17.12 -6.79 14.48
CA GLU A 69 -18.34 -7.10 15.26
C GLU A 69 -19.60 -6.53 14.58
N VAL A 70 -19.51 -5.32 14.03
CA VAL A 70 -20.63 -4.68 13.33
C VAL A 70 -20.98 -5.40 12.04
N LEU A 71 -20.00 -5.68 11.18
CA LEU A 71 -20.23 -6.18 9.82
C LEU A 71 -20.44 -7.71 9.75
N GLU A 72 -19.99 -8.46 10.74
CA GLU A 72 -20.25 -9.90 10.88
C GLU A 72 -21.62 -10.20 11.52
N SER A 73 -22.37 -9.16 11.92
CA SER A 73 -23.75 -9.34 12.36
C SER A 73 -24.63 -9.87 11.24
N HIS A 74 -25.56 -10.78 11.60
CA HIS A 74 -26.44 -11.43 10.63
C HIS A 74 -27.19 -10.43 9.73
N THR A 75 -27.68 -9.33 10.32
CA THR A 75 -28.39 -8.26 9.60
C THR A 75 -27.54 -7.65 8.50
N PHE A 76 -26.32 -7.22 8.83
CA PHE A 76 -25.46 -6.52 7.87
C PHE A 76 -24.81 -7.50 6.90
N GLU A 77 -24.66 -8.76 7.29
CA GLU A 77 -24.19 -9.81 6.40
C GLU A 77 -25.16 -10.09 5.23
N GLU A 78 -26.46 -10.09 5.50
CA GLU A 78 -27.51 -10.27 4.48
C GLU A 78 -27.75 -9.00 3.65
N SER A 79 -27.58 -7.82 4.26
CA SER A 79 -27.86 -6.51 3.65
C SER A 79 -26.61 -5.71 3.28
N ARG A 80 -25.48 -6.35 2.96
CA ARG A 80 -24.20 -5.68 2.64
C ARG A 80 -24.32 -4.56 1.60
N GLU A 81 -25.13 -4.76 0.56
CA GLU A 81 -25.34 -3.76 -0.49
C GLU A 81 -26.10 -2.52 0.01
N GLU A 82 -27.07 -2.72 0.89
CA GLU A 82 -27.83 -1.62 1.51
C GLU A 82 -26.96 -0.85 2.52
N VAL A 83 -26.20 -1.58 3.35
CA VAL A 83 -25.21 -1.00 4.26
C VAL A 83 -24.21 -0.13 3.50
N LEU A 84 -23.69 -0.63 2.38
CA LEU A 84 -22.81 0.14 1.50
C LEU A 84 -23.47 1.44 1.01
N GLN A 85 -24.70 1.38 0.50
CA GLN A 85 -25.42 2.57 0.01
C GLN A 85 -25.70 3.59 1.11
N ILE A 86 -25.97 3.14 2.33
CA ILE A 86 -26.20 4.04 3.47
C ILE A 86 -24.88 4.70 3.86
N LEU A 87 -23.81 3.91 4.03
CA LEU A 87 -22.49 4.44 4.40
C LEU A 87 -21.94 5.39 3.34
N SER A 88 -22.13 5.08 2.05
CA SER A 88 -21.61 5.91 0.95
C SER A 88 -22.29 7.28 0.83
N ARG A 89 -23.48 7.43 1.43
CA ARG A 89 -24.27 8.68 1.42
C ARG A 89 -24.27 9.42 2.75
N THR A 90 -23.70 8.83 3.80
CA THR A 90 -23.69 9.43 5.13
C THR A 90 -22.76 10.64 5.17
N ASP A 91 -23.20 11.73 5.81
CA ASP A 91 -22.40 12.97 5.93
C ASP A 91 -21.14 12.73 6.77
N ASP A 92 -20.00 13.00 6.16
CA ASP A 92 -18.68 12.74 6.71
C ASP A 92 -17.92 14.04 7.02
N LYS A 93 -18.59 15.19 7.07
CA LYS A 93 -17.96 16.50 7.36
C LYS A 93 -17.26 16.54 8.71
N ASP A 94 -17.83 15.87 9.72
CA ASP A 94 -17.15 15.70 11.00
C ASP A 94 -16.01 14.67 10.87
N PRO A 95 -14.77 14.99 11.30
CA PRO A 95 -13.65 14.06 11.20
C PRO A 95 -13.86 12.71 11.91
N SER A 96 -14.64 12.71 13.00
CA SER A 96 -14.98 11.51 13.77
C SER A 96 -15.97 10.65 12.98
N ASN A 97 -16.97 11.28 12.35
CA ASN A 97 -17.91 10.59 11.48
C ASN A 97 -17.18 9.96 10.29
N ALA A 98 -16.36 10.73 9.59
CA ALA A 98 -15.53 10.23 8.49
C ALA A 98 -14.68 9.04 8.91
N TYR A 99 -14.05 9.10 10.10
CA TYR A 99 -13.23 7.99 10.58
C TYR A 99 -14.05 6.70 10.73
N ILE A 100 -15.27 6.78 11.27
CA ILE A 100 -16.16 5.61 11.40
C ILE A 100 -16.59 5.12 10.01
N ILE A 101 -17.09 6.02 9.14
CA ILE A 101 -17.59 5.68 7.81
C ILE A 101 -16.50 4.99 6.99
N TYR A 102 -15.30 5.58 6.90
CA TYR A 102 -14.23 5.01 6.10
C TYR A 102 -13.71 3.71 6.68
N SER A 103 -13.70 3.55 8.01
CA SER A 103 -13.27 2.30 8.65
C SER A 103 -14.25 1.16 8.38
N LEU A 104 -15.56 1.45 8.41
CA LEU A 104 -16.59 0.49 8.04
C LEU A 104 -16.54 0.15 6.55
N LEU A 105 -16.40 1.14 5.67
CA LEU A 105 -16.25 0.91 4.21
C LEU A 105 -14.98 0.13 3.88
N TYR A 106 -13.87 0.44 4.55
CA TYR A 106 -12.60 -0.28 4.40
C TYR A 106 -12.77 -1.75 4.76
N ARG A 107 -13.32 -2.05 5.95
CA ARG A 107 -13.57 -3.42 6.40
C ARG A 107 -14.59 -4.14 5.51
N LEU A 108 -15.69 -3.47 5.16
CA LEU A 108 -16.72 -4.02 4.27
C LEU A 108 -16.13 -4.39 2.91
N GLY A 109 -15.20 -3.61 2.37
CA GLY A 109 -14.52 -3.93 1.12
C GLY A 109 -13.57 -5.13 1.21
N GLN A 110 -12.94 -5.37 2.36
CA GLN A 110 -12.12 -6.56 2.58
C GLN A 110 -12.97 -7.84 2.54
N ASP A 111 -14.14 -7.80 3.18
CA ASP A 111 -15.05 -8.96 3.25
C ASP A 111 -15.93 -9.09 1.99
N TYR A 112 -16.26 -7.99 1.31
CA TYR A 112 -17.08 -7.90 0.11
C TYR A 112 -16.42 -7.00 -0.95
N PRO A 113 -15.50 -7.53 -1.79
CA PRO A 113 -14.70 -6.75 -2.74
C PRO A 113 -15.50 -5.95 -3.78
N ASN A 114 -16.75 -6.32 -4.05
CA ASN A 114 -17.65 -5.56 -4.93
C ASN A 114 -17.90 -4.13 -4.41
N THR A 115 -17.70 -3.89 -3.11
CA THR A 115 -17.71 -2.57 -2.49
C THR A 115 -16.83 -1.57 -3.24
N TYR A 116 -15.58 -1.95 -3.57
CA TYR A 116 -14.66 -1.02 -4.23
C TYR A 116 -15.12 -0.62 -5.63
N ARG A 117 -15.74 -1.55 -6.37
CA ARG A 117 -16.35 -1.24 -7.67
C ARG A 117 -17.47 -0.23 -7.53
N ARG A 118 -18.37 -0.43 -6.57
CA ARG A 118 -19.50 0.47 -6.30
C ARG A 118 -19.03 1.86 -5.85
N LEU A 119 -18.05 1.93 -4.96
CA LEU A 119 -17.46 3.19 -4.53
C LEU A 119 -16.85 3.94 -5.73
N LEU A 120 -16.15 3.23 -6.63
CA LEU A 120 -15.62 3.84 -7.84
C LEU A 120 -16.74 4.37 -8.76
N GLU A 121 -17.85 3.64 -8.93
CA GLU A 121 -19.03 4.08 -9.70
C GLU A 121 -19.69 5.35 -9.12
N GLU A 122 -19.53 5.60 -7.83
CA GLU A 122 -20.03 6.79 -7.11
C GLU A 122 -18.93 7.86 -6.91
N ASP A 123 -17.87 7.84 -7.72
CA ASP A 123 -16.78 8.83 -7.73
C ASP A 123 -16.03 8.97 -6.38
N TRP A 124 -16.02 7.93 -5.53
CA TRP A 124 -15.34 7.99 -4.23
C TRP A 124 -13.84 8.23 -4.34
N HIS A 125 -13.21 7.90 -5.46
CA HIS A 125 -11.80 8.17 -5.69
C HIS A 125 -11.48 9.68 -5.67
N HIS A 126 -12.39 10.52 -6.19
CA HIS A 126 -12.32 11.98 -6.10
C HIS A 126 -12.52 12.46 -4.66
N HIS A 127 -13.58 11.96 -4.01
CA HIS A 127 -13.90 12.32 -2.64
C HIS A 127 -12.75 12.00 -1.68
N LEU A 128 -12.19 10.79 -1.77
CA LEU A 128 -11.05 10.36 -0.95
C LEU A 128 -9.79 11.18 -1.24
N LYS A 129 -9.56 11.59 -2.50
CA LYS A 129 -8.46 12.49 -2.85
C LYS A 129 -8.59 13.81 -2.07
N ASP A 130 -9.78 14.42 -2.06
CA ASP A 130 -10.02 15.71 -1.39
C ASP A 130 -9.86 15.57 0.14
N VAL A 131 -10.40 14.50 0.71
CA VAL A 131 -10.22 14.18 2.14
C VAL A 131 -8.75 14.03 2.52
N ILE A 132 -7.96 13.34 1.69
CA ILE A 132 -6.52 13.15 1.90
C ILE A 132 -5.78 14.50 1.86
N LEU A 133 -6.20 15.43 1.00
CA LEU A 133 -5.61 16.76 0.92
C LEU A 133 -5.98 17.65 2.11
N GLU A 134 -7.21 17.56 2.60
CA GLU A 134 -7.78 18.52 3.55
C GLU A 134 -7.61 18.12 5.03
N ARG A 135 -7.58 16.81 5.34
CA ARG A 135 -7.73 16.30 6.72
C ARG A 135 -6.44 15.79 7.35
N VAL A 136 -5.31 16.32 6.91
CA VAL A 136 -3.99 15.89 7.39
C VAL A 136 -3.89 15.96 8.93
N GLY A 137 -3.58 14.82 9.55
CA GLY A 137 -3.46 14.69 11.01
C GLY A 137 -4.71 14.14 11.70
N ASP A 138 -5.84 14.08 11.01
CA ASP A 138 -7.04 13.41 11.51
C ASP A 138 -6.92 11.88 11.36
N ARG A 139 -7.59 11.12 12.24
CA ARG A 139 -7.65 9.65 12.12
C ARG A 139 -8.28 9.19 10.80
N SER A 140 -9.24 9.96 10.29
CA SER A 140 -9.91 9.70 9.02
C SER A 140 -8.97 9.80 7.82
N HIS A 141 -7.92 10.63 7.89
CA HIS A 141 -6.94 10.75 6.80
C HIS A 141 -6.20 9.43 6.56
N HIS A 142 -5.74 8.76 7.62
CA HIS A 142 -5.05 7.47 7.47
C HIS A 142 -5.93 6.43 6.77
N VAL A 143 -7.18 6.30 7.22
CA VAL A 143 -8.14 5.33 6.66
C VAL A 143 -8.55 5.72 5.24
N ALA A 144 -8.66 7.01 4.92
CA ALA A 144 -8.93 7.46 3.56
C ALA A 144 -7.80 7.07 2.59
N VAL A 145 -6.52 7.19 3.02
CA VAL A 145 -5.36 6.71 2.24
C VAL A 145 -5.46 5.20 2.02
N GLN A 146 -5.77 4.42 3.06
CA GLN A 146 -5.93 2.97 2.95
C GLN A 146 -7.09 2.57 2.02
N LEU A 147 -8.23 3.26 2.13
CA LEU A 147 -9.40 3.00 1.30
C LEU A 147 -9.16 3.33 -0.17
N LEU A 148 -8.50 4.46 -0.46
CA LEU A 148 -8.11 4.83 -1.82
C LEU A 148 -7.08 3.84 -2.40
N TYR A 149 -6.14 3.37 -1.57
CA TYR A 149 -5.19 2.32 -1.95
C TYR A 149 -5.91 1.03 -2.36
N GLU A 150 -6.83 0.51 -1.54
CA GLU A 150 -7.55 -0.73 -1.86
C GLU A 150 -8.46 -0.55 -3.07
N LEU A 151 -9.12 0.61 -3.20
CA LEU A 151 -9.93 0.93 -4.37
C LEU A 151 -9.11 0.87 -5.66
N ALA A 152 -7.97 1.57 -5.70
CA ALA A 152 -7.07 1.59 -6.86
C ALA A 152 -6.31 0.26 -7.07
N LYS A 153 -6.23 -0.60 -6.05
CA LYS A 153 -5.63 -1.94 -6.17
C LYS A 153 -6.62 -2.93 -6.78
N MET A 154 -7.90 -2.85 -6.37
CA MET A 154 -8.94 -3.79 -6.76
C MET A 154 -9.62 -3.43 -8.08
N GLN A 155 -9.65 -2.15 -8.45
CA GLN A 155 -10.28 -1.67 -9.67
C GLN A 155 -9.27 -0.98 -10.59
N GLU A 156 -9.36 -1.27 -11.89
CA GLU A 156 -8.58 -0.55 -12.90
C GLU A 156 -9.25 0.81 -13.18
N LEU A 157 -8.54 1.88 -12.90
CA LEU A 157 -9.04 3.24 -13.05
C LEU A 157 -9.13 3.63 -14.54
N SER A 158 -10.13 4.43 -14.88
CA SER A 158 -10.23 5.01 -16.23
C SER A 158 -9.13 6.05 -16.46
N ILE A 159 -8.90 6.45 -17.72
CA ILE A 159 -7.98 7.57 -18.01
C ILE A 159 -8.48 8.86 -17.35
N GLY A 160 -9.80 9.11 -17.38
CA GLY A 160 -10.40 10.27 -16.72
C GLY A 160 -10.18 10.25 -15.22
N ASP A 161 -10.38 9.09 -14.57
CA ASP A 161 -10.16 8.92 -13.12
C ASP A 161 -8.68 9.13 -12.77
N LEU A 162 -7.75 8.74 -13.64
CA LEU A 162 -6.32 8.95 -13.44
C LEU A 162 -5.87 10.40 -13.70
N GLU A 163 -6.61 11.16 -14.50
CA GLU A 163 -6.37 12.60 -14.67
C GLU A 163 -6.64 13.38 -13.38
N THR A 164 -7.49 12.83 -12.50
CA THR A 164 -7.77 13.40 -11.18
C THR A 164 -6.55 13.36 -10.27
N PHE A 165 -5.67 12.37 -10.40
CA PHE A 165 -4.41 12.26 -9.65
C PHE A 165 -3.30 13.05 -10.37
N ASP A 166 -3.42 14.37 -10.26
CA ASP A 166 -2.54 15.34 -10.90
C ASP A 166 -1.19 15.51 -10.18
N THR A 167 -0.26 16.24 -10.82
CA THR A 167 1.07 16.50 -10.26
C THR A 167 1.01 17.18 -8.88
N PRO A 168 0.12 18.16 -8.61
CA PRO A 168 -0.07 18.71 -7.26
C PRO A 168 -0.41 17.64 -6.21
N PHE A 169 -1.35 16.73 -6.49
CA PHE A 169 -1.70 15.66 -5.55
C PHE A 169 -0.52 14.70 -5.31
N LEU A 170 0.17 14.28 -6.36
CA LEU A 170 1.34 13.40 -6.23
C LEU A 170 2.49 14.09 -5.46
N THR A 171 2.68 15.40 -5.69
CA THR A 171 3.64 16.22 -4.95
C THR A 171 3.26 16.30 -3.48
N PHE A 172 1.97 16.46 -3.17
CA PHE A 172 1.48 16.43 -1.80
C PHE A 172 1.77 15.08 -1.12
N LEU A 173 1.50 13.95 -1.76
CA LEU A 173 1.80 12.62 -1.19
C LEU A 173 3.30 12.47 -0.87
N LEU A 174 4.16 12.90 -1.81
CA LEU A 174 5.61 12.88 -1.63
C LEU A 174 6.06 13.79 -0.47
N ASP A 175 5.52 15.01 -0.37
CA ASP A 175 5.80 15.91 0.76
C ASP A 175 5.40 15.31 2.10
N ARG A 176 4.27 14.59 2.14
CA ARG A 176 3.79 13.90 3.36
C ARG A 176 4.70 12.74 3.73
N ILE A 177 5.15 11.94 2.76
CA ILE A 177 6.13 10.87 2.99
C ILE A 177 7.43 11.43 3.57
N GLU A 178 7.92 12.57 3.08
CA GLU A 178 9.12 13.21 3.61
C GLU A 178 8.93 13.79 5.02
N LYS A 179 7.72 14.27 5.35
CA LYS A 179 7.40 14.82 6.68
C LYS A 179 7.11 13.76 7.74
N THR A 180 6.86 12.51 7.35
CA THR A 180 6.44 11.43 8.28
C THR A 180 7.62 10.70 8.93
N ARG A 181 8.87 11.08 8.65
CA ARG A 181 10.10 10.50 9.22
C ARG A 181 10.05 10.29 10.74
N ASP A 182 9.44 11.23 11.47
CA ASP A 182 9.46 11.26 12.94
C ASP A 182 8.09 11.05 13.60
N VAL A 183 7.01 10.90 12.82
CA VAL A 183 5.62 11.08 13.32
C VAL A 183 4.76 9.82 13.25
N GLY A 184 5.00 8.90 12.31
CA GLY A 184 4.25 7.64 12.24
C GLY A 184 4.60 6.73 11.07
N GLU A 185 5.15 5.55 11.38
CA GLU A 185 5.52 4.51 10.39
C GLU A 185 4.30 3.99 9.61
N ALA A 186 3.15 3.82 10.27
CA ALA A 186 1.92 3.34 9.64
C ALA A 186 1.39 4.30 8.57
N GLU A 187 1.33 5.60 8.85
CA GLU A 187 0.89 6.61 7.87
C GLU A 187 1.85 6.67 6.69
N ASN A 188 3.16 6.68 6.96
CA ASN A 188 4.18 6.68 5.91
C ASN A 188 4.01 5.47 4.96
N TYR A 189 3.82 4.28 5.53
CA TYR A 189 3.64 3.05 4.76
C TYR A 189 2.37 3.05 3.92
N ALA A 190 1.26 3.56 4.47
CA ALA A 190 0.00 3.70 3.74
C ALA A 190 0.16 4.66 2.53
N LEU A 191 0.84 5.80 2.73
CA LEU A 191 1.11 6.76 1.66
C LEU A 191 2.01 6.17 0.57
N ILE A 192 3.06 5.43 0.93
CA ILE A 192 3.93 4.77 -0.06
C ILE A 192 3.17 3.68 -0.82
N ARG A 193 2.32 2.89 -0.14
CA ARG A 193 1.45 1.90 -0.80
C ARG A 193 0.50 2.56 -1.80
N LEU A 194 -0.10 3.68 -1.43
CA LEU A 194 -0.94 4.47 -2.34
C LEU A 194 -0.15 4.99 -3.55
N LEU A 195 1.04 5.54 -3.31
CA LEU A 195 1.91 6.02 -4.40
C LEU A 195 2.27 4.90 -5.38
N LEU A 196 2.58 3.70 -4.88
CA LEU A 196 2.94 2.52 -5.67
C LEU A 196 1.76 1.96 -6.46
N VAL A 197 0.55 1.93 -5.89
CA VAL A 197 -0.63 1.46 -6.64
C VAL A 197 -1.02 2.46 -7.72
N LEU A 198 -0.90 3.76 -7.46
CA LEU A 198 -1.12 4.79 -8.48
C LEU A 198 -0.07 4.67 -9.60
N HIS A 199 1.20 4.44 -9.25
CA HIS A 199 2.25 4.16 -10.24
C HIS A 199 1.86 3.01 -11.16
N GLU A 200 1.38 1.90 -10.59
CA GLU A 200 0.94 0.74 -11.35
C GLU A 200 -0.25 1.06 -12.25
N GLN A 201 -1.25 1.81 -11.77
CA GLN A 201 -2.40 2.24 -12.58
C GLN A 201 -1.98 3.11 -13.76
N PHE A 202 -1.08 4.08 -13.55
CA PHE A 202 -0.50 4.86 -14.64
C PHE A 202 0.27 3.99 -15.63
N ARG A 203 1.11 3.07 -15.13
CA ARG A 203 1.93 2.15 -15.94
C ARG A 203 1.06 1.31 -16.87
N LEU A 204 -0.07 0.79 -16.38
CA LEU A 204 -1.03 0.03 -17.19
C LEU A 204 -1.52 0.85 -18.39
N LYS A 205 -1.86 2.13 -18.19
CA LYS A 205 -2.32 3.00 -19.30
C LYS A 205 -1.20 3.42 -20.24
N THR A 206 -0.01 3.71 -19.73
CA THR A 206 1.16 4.05 -20.57
C THR A 206 1.50 2.94 -21.55
N GLN A 207 1.28 1.66 -21.19
CA GLN A 207 1.50 0.52 -22.10
C GLN A 207 0.58 0.52 -23.32
N PHE A 208 -0.63 1.06 -23.19
CA PHE A 208 -1.60 1.15 -24.30
C PHE A 208 -1.53 2.48 -25.05
N SER A 209 -1.13 3.55 -24.36
CA SER A 209 -1.02 4.88 -24.95
C SER A 209 0.22 5.63 -24.46
N ALA A 210 1.20 5.79 -25.36
CA ALA A 210 2.39 6.59 -25.08
C ALA A 210 2.08 8.07 -24.77
N SER A 211 0.89 8.56 -25.15
CA SER A 211 0.44 9.92 -24.80
C SER A 211 0.02 10.08 -23.34
N PHE A 212 -0.07 8.99 -22.58
CA PHE A 212 -0.42 9.01 -21.16
C PHE A 212 0.77 8.53 -20.32
N PRO A 213 1.79 9.41 -20.10
CA PRO A 213 3.00 9.02 -19.40
C PRO A 213 2.72 8.74 -17.93
N ASN A 214 3.60 7.96 -17.31
CA ASN A 214 3.52 7.69 -15.89
C ASN A 214 3.83 8.97 -15.08
N ARG A 215 2.77 9.57 -14.53
CA ARG A 215 2.89 10.85 -13.81
C ARG A 215 3.59 10.68 -12.46
N VAL A 216 3.54 9.50 -11.85
CA VAL A 216 4.25 9.22 -10.60
C VAL A 216 5.76 9.30 -10.82
N THR A 217 6.29 8.60 -11.81
CA THR A 217 7.73 8.65 -12.12
C THR A 217 8.15 10.04 -12.61
N SER A 218 7.33 10.70 -13.42
CA SER A 218 7.58 12.08 -13.87
C SER A 218 7.65 13.06 -12.69
N THR A 219 6.73 12.92 -11.72
CA THR A 219 6.71 13.76 -10.52
C THR A 219 7.94 13.49 -9.67
N ILE A 220 8.26 12.24 -9.35
CA ILE A 220 9.47 11.88 -8.58
C ILE A 220 10.73 12.42 -9.28
N SER A 221 10.84 12.24 -10.60
CA SER A 221 11.99 12.72 -11.38
C SER A 221 12.21 14.23 -11.26
N SER A 222 11.15 15.02 -11.14
CA SER A 222 11.24 16.48 -11.02
C SER A 222 11.77 16.97 -9.67
N ARG A 223 11.76 16.10 -8.65
CA ARG A 223 12.07 16.42 -7.24
C ARG A 223 12.90 15.35 -6.55
N ILE A 224 13.80 14.69 -7.29
CA ILE A 224 14.68 13.62 -6.77
C ILE A 224 15.43 14.07 -5.52
N ASN A 225 15.97 15.29 -5.53
CA ASN A 225 16.76 15.85 -4.42
C ASN A 225 15.94 16.08 -3.13
N GLU A 226 14.61 16.02 -3.22
CA GLU A 226 13.69 16.18 -2.09
C GLU A 226 13.08 14.84 -1.65
N SER A 227 13.49 13.72 -2.24
CA SER A 227 12.84 12.41 -2.05
C SER A 227 13.70 11.42 -1.25
N LYS A 228 14.41 11.92 -0.24
CA LYS A 228 15.38 11.12 0.54
C LYS A 228 14.69 10.11 1.47
N THR A 229 13.68 10.56 2.21
CA THR A 229 12.93 9.68 3.12
C THR A 229 12.17 8.62 2.33
N LEU A 230 11.67 8.99 1.15
CA LEU A 230 11.05 8.06 0.20
C LEU A 230 12.02 6.95 -0.20
N SER A 231 13.24 7.27 -0.64
CA SER A 231 14.21 6.26 -1.07
C SER A 231 14.66 5.35 0.07
N GLU A 232 14.90 5.91 1.27
CA GLU A 232 15.19 5.16 2.50
C GLU A 232 14.04 4.17 2.81
N ASN A 233 12.79 4.61 2.71
CA ASN A 233 11.63 3.75 2.96
C ASN A 233 11.44 2.67 1.88
N PHE A 234 11.70 2.97 0.60
CA PHE A 234 11.66 1.95 -0.45
C PHE A 234 12.65 0.82 -0.17
N VAL A 235 13.89 1.14 0.19
CA VAL A 235 14.91 0.13 0.55
C VAL A 235 14.44 -0.69 1.76
N PHE A 236 13.91 0.00 2.77
CA PHE A 236 13.46 -0.63 4.00
C PHE A 236 12.28 -1.59 3.79
N MET A 237 11.24 -1.14 3.07
CA MET A 237 10.09 -1.97 2.72
C MET A 237 10.49 -3.13 1.80
N PHE A 238 11.39 -2.90 0.84
CA PHE A 238 11.88 -3.95 -0.04
C PHE A 238 12.65 -5.03 0.72
N ASN A 239 13.45 -4.66 1.73
CA ASN A 239 14.20 -5.60 2.57
C ASN A 239 13.30 -6.38 3.54
N ARG A 240 12.28 -5.73 4.11
CA ARG A 240 11.29 -6.40 4.99
C ARG A 240 10.40 -7.39 4.23
N GLY A 241 10.26 -7.20 2.93
CA GLY A 241 9.31 -7.96 2.12
C GLY A 241 7.87 -7.56 2.43
N GLY A 242 6.95 -8.45 2.12
CA GLY A 242 5.52 -8.25 2.28
C GLY A 242 4.76 -9.40 1.64
N ASP A 243 3.45 -9.25 1.46
CA ASP A 243 2.68 -10.18 0.65
C ASP A 243 3.16 -10.17 -0.82
N THR A 244 2.95 -11.27 -1.53
CA THR A 244 3.37 -11.45 -2.93
C THR A 244 2.87 -10.32 -3.85
N SER A 245 1.66 -9.81 -3.62
CA SER A 245 1.10 -8.74 -4.46
C SER A 245 1.87 -7.43 -4.31
N PHE A 246 2.19 -7.05 -3.07
CA PHE A 246 2.98 -5.86 -2.76
C PHE A 246 4.41 -5.99 -3.29
N GLN A 247 5.04 -7.16 -3.14
CA GLN A 247 6.38 -7.41 -3.67
C GLN A 247 6.43 -7.21 -5.18
N LEU A 248 5.46 -7.76 -5.92
CA LEU A 248 5.40 -7.61 -7.39
C LEU A 248 5.19 -6.16 -7.84
N VAL A 249 4.39 -5.37 -7.12
CA VAL A 249 4.24 -3.93 -7.40
C VAL A 249 5.55 -3.20 -7.14
N MET A 250 6.20 -3.44 -5.99
CA MET A 250 7.49 -2.84 -5.65
C MET A 250 8.58 -3.18 -6.68
N ILE A 251 8.67 -4.46 -7.10
CA ILE A 251 9.63 -4.89 -8.12
C ILE A 251 9.37 -4.16 -9.45
N ARG A 252 8.11 -4.05 -9.89
CA ARG A 252 7.77 -3.36 -11.15
C ARG A 252 8.10 -1.87 -11.08
N PHE A 253 7.85 -1.22 -9.94
CA PHE A 253 8.27 0.15 -9.70
C PHE A 253 9.80 0.30 -9.77
N LEU A 254 10.55 -0.50 -9.01
CA LEU A 254 12.01 -0.47 -9.00
C LEU A 254 12.60 -0.75 -10.38
N LYS A 255 11.97 -1.64 -11.16
CA LYS A 255 12.39 -1.92 -12.53
C LYS A 255 12.32 -0.65 -13.39
N GLU A 256 11.20 0.06 -13.37
CA GLU A 256 11.04 1.31 -14.13
C GLU A 256 12.00 2.41 -13.63
N VAL A 257 12.22 2.48 -12.32
CA VAL A 257 13.19 3.41 -11.72
C VAL A 257 14.61 3.12 -12.21
N PHE A 258 15.07 1.87 -12.15
CA PHE A 258 16.42 1.52 -12.57
C PHE A 258 16.61 1.55 -14.09
N GLU A 259 15.55 1.41 -14.89
CA GLU A 259 15.62 1.57 -16.35
C GLU A 259 15.86 3.02 -16.79
N SER A 260 15.55 4.01 -15.94
CA SER A 260 15.81 5.42 -16.20
C SER A 260 17.10 5.89 -15.50
N GLU A 261 18.05 6.41 -16.28
CA GLU A 261 19.30 6.97 -15.73
C GLU A 261 19.04 8.07 -14.70
N ILE A 262 17.98 8.89 -14.90
CA ILE A 262 17.63 9.97 -13.99
C ILE A 262 17.05 9.40 -12.69
N LEU A 263 16.05 8.51 -12.78
CA LEU A 263 15.40 7.97 -11.59
C LEU A 263 16.31 7.04 -10.80
N ALA A 264 17.27 6.35 -11.44
CA ALA A 264 18.26 5.54 -10.75
C ALA A 264 19.09 6.36 -9.72
N THR A 265 19.24 7.68 -9.93
CA THR A 265 19.91 8.58 -8.97
C THR A 265 19.12 8.84 -7.69
N LEU A 266 17.87 8.40 -7.61
CA LEU A 266 17.05 8.45 -6.39
C LEU A 266 17.68 7.66 -5.23
N PHE A 267 18.41 6.58 -5.53
CA PHE A 267 19.04 5.72 -4.56
C PHE A 267 20.53 6.04 -4.41
N TYR A 268 21.00 6.16 -3.18
CA TYR A 268 22.44 6.29 -2.92
C TYR A 268 23.15 4.95 -3.20
N THR A 269 24.47 5.00 -3.39
CA THR A 269 25.28 3.78 -3.62
C THR A 269 25.14 2.74 -2.50
N ASN A 270 24.89 3.15 -1.26
CA ASN A 270 24.66 2.21 -0.17
C ASN A 270 23.28 1.54 -0.27
N ASP A 271 22.26 2.29 -0.71
CA ASP A 271 20.90 1.78 -0.91
C ASP A 271 20.88 0.75 -2.03
N THR A 272 21.55 1.03 -3.15
CA THR A 272 21.62 0.09 -4.28
C THR A 272 22.37 -1.19 -3.91
N ARG A 273 23.39 -1.12 -3.05
CA ARG A 273 24.05 -2.32 -2.49
C ARG A 273 23.08 -3.15 -1.64
N VAL A 274 22.29 -2.51 -0.77
CA VAL A 274 21.27 -3.21 0.03
C VAL A 274 20.22 -3.84 -0.87
N ILE A 275 19.74 -3.12 -1.90
CA ILE A 275 18.78 -3.65 -2.89
C ILE A 275 19.37 -4.88 -3.61
N LEU A 276 20.63 -4.84 -4.06
CA LEU A 276 21.27 -6.00 -4.67
C LEU A 276 21.37 -7.18 -3.70
N ASP A 277 21.70 -6.92 -2.43
CA ASP A 277 21.80 -7.95 -1.41
C ASP A 277 20.46 -8.62 -1.14
N VAL A 278 19.38 -7.83 -1.10
CA VAL A 278 18.01 -8.34 -1.00
C VAL A 278 17.66 -9.16 -2.23
N ILE A 279 17.93 -8.67 -3.45
CA ILE A 279 17.69 -9.43 -4.69
C ILE A 279 18.40 -10.79 -4.66
N LEU A 280 19.68 -10.83 -4.31
CA LEU A 280 20.47 -12.07 -4.25
C LEU A 280 19.95 -13.05 -3.19
N ARG A 281 19.52 -12.53 -2.03
CA ARG A 281 18.95 -13.32 -0.93
C ARG A 281 17.58 -13.87 -1.29
N GLU A 282 16.66 -12.99 -1.69
CA GLU A 282 15.27 -13.34 -1.96
C GLU A 282 15.14 -14.24 -3.19
N THR A 283 15.90 -14.02 -4.25
CA THR A 283 15.86 -14.88 -5.45
C THR A 283 16.16 -16.35 -5.11
N ARG A 284 17.08 -16.60 -4.15
CA ARG A 284 17.43 -17.96 -3.70
C ARG A 284 16.41 -18.55 -2.71
N ASN A 285 15.75 -17.71 -1.92
CA ASN A 285 14.84 -18.12 -0.85
C ASN A 285 13.37 -18.15 -1.30
N THR A 286 13.03 -17.50 -2.41
CA THR A 286 11.66 -17.48 -2.95
C THR A 286 11.20 -18.90 -3.21
N ALA A 287 9.99 -19.25 -2.76
CA ALA A 287 9.41 -20.58 -2.94
C ALA A 287 9.17 -20.90 -4.43
N GLU A 288 8.99 -22.17 -4.79
CA GLU A 288 8.79 -22.55 -6.19
C GLU A 288 7.47 -22.06 -6.76
N GLU A 289 6.46 -21.90 -5.90
CA GLU A 289 5.14 -21.36 -6.20
C GLU A 289 5.17 -19.87 -6.60
N ASP A 290 6.10 -19.08 -6.05
CA ASP A 290 6.21 -17.63 -6.28
C ASP A 290 7.18 -17.30 -7.44
N GLU A 291 7.07 -18.03 -8.55
CA GLU A 291 7.97 -17.90 -9.71
C GLU A 291 7.99 -16.46 -10.26
N ALA A 292 6.85 -15.78 -10.30
CA ALA A 292 6.74 -14.41 -10.79
C ALA A 292 7.57 -13.41 -9.96
N VAL A 293 7.65 -13.62 -8.64
CA VAL A 293 8.46 -12.78 -7.75
C VAL A 293 9.95 -13.03 -8.03
N ARG A 294 10.35 -14.30 -8.13
CA ARG A 294 11.72 -14.69 -8.45
C ARG A 294 12.16 -14.13 -9.81
N GLU A 295 11.35 -14.29 -10.84
CA GLU A 295 11.60 -13.71 -12.16
C GLU A 295 11.69 -12.18 -12.10
N GLY A 296 10.81 -11.55 -11.32
CA GLY A 296 10.82 -10.12 -11.07
C GLY A 296 12.14 -9.62 -10.47
N TYR A 297 12.67 -10.29 -9.44
CA TYR A 297 13.97 -9.95 -8.87
C TYR A 297 15.12 -10.07 -9.87
N ILE A 298 15.13 -11.16 -10.66
CA ILE A 298 16.15 -11.39 -11.69
C ILE A 298 16.11 -10.28 -12.73
N LEU A 299 14.92 -9.84 -13.14
CA LEU A 299 14.71 -8.78 -14.12
C LEU A 299 15.21 -7.39 -13.69
N LEU A 300 15.44 -7.15 -12.40
CA LEU A 300 16.03 -5.90 -11.92
C LEU A 300 17.53 -5.79 -12.21
N LEU A 301 18.24 -6.92 -12.28
CA LEU A 301 19.70 -6.97 -12.28
C LEU A 301 20.37 -6.19 -13.43
N PRO A 302 19.93 -6.29 -14.70
CA PRO A 302 20.61 -5.60 -15.80
C PRO A 302 20.63 -4.07 -15.60
N SER A 303 19.45 -3.49 -15.37
CA SER A 303 19.29 -2.04 -15.23
C SER A 303 19.90 -1.53 -13.93
N LEU A 304 19.77 -2.30 -12.83
CA LEU A 304 20.42 -1.98 -11.57
C LEU A 304 21.95 -1.90 -11.72
N LEU A 305 22.58 -2.85 -12.43
CA LEU A 305 24.03 -2.86 -12.63
C LEU A 305 24.50 -1.80 -13.62
N ARG A 306 23.71 -1.52 -14.66
CA ARG A 306 24.04 -0.56 -15.73
C ARG A 306 23.91 0.89 -15.28
N ASN A 307 22.77 1.23 -14.69
CA ASN A 307 22.39 2.62 -14.42
C ASN A 307 22.72 3.06 -12.99
N THR A 308 23.47 2.25 -12.23
CA THR A 308 24.04 2.63 -10.93
C THR A 308 25.53 2.33 -10.89
N ASP A 309 26.20 2.80 -9.84
CA ASP A 309 27.62 2.57 -9.62
C ASP A 309 28.00 1.10 -9.37
N LEU A 310 27.04 0.18 -9.22
CA LEU A 310 27.32 -1.22 -8.84
C LEU A 310 28.12 -1.98 -9.90
N GLY A 311 27.75 -1.87 -11.18
CA GLY A 311 28.48 -2.50 -12.27
C GLY A 311 29.91 -1.95 -12.41
N LYS A 312 30.05 -0.63 -12.23
CA LYS A 312 31.34 0.09 -12.28
C LYS A 312 32.31 -0.36 -11.21
N TYR A 313 31.84 -0.56 -9.99
CA TYR A 313 32.68 -1.04 -8.89
C TYR A 313 32.76 -2.57 -8.79
N GLY A 314 32.06 -3.29 -9.66
CA GLY A 314 31.99 -4.75 -9.64
C GLY A 314 31.42 -5.34 -8.35
N TYR A 315 30.54 -4.59 -7.66
CA TYR A 315 30.00 -5.02 -6.37
C TYR A 315 29.13 -6.28 -6.56
N LYS A 316 29.61 -7.41 -6.01
CA LYS A 316 28.97 -8.74 -6.09
C LYS A 316 28.64 -9.25 -7.51
N SER A 317 29.27 -8.70 -8.55
CA SER A 317 29.03 -9.12 -9.94
C SER A 317 29.28 -10.62 -10.15
N ALA A 318 30.30 -11.19 -9.51
CA ALA A 318 30.58 -12.62 -9.57
C ALA A 318 29.46 -13.47 -8.92
N GLU A 319 28.85 -12.99 -7.83
CA GLU A 319 27.74 -13.67 -7.18
C GLU A 319 26.46 -13.62 -8.01
N VAL A 320 26.22 -12.50 -8.71
CA VAL A 320 25.12 -12.35 -9.66
C VAL A 320 25.26 -13.36 -10.80
N ILE A 321 26.42 -13.41 -11.46
CA ILE A 321 26.69 -14.36 -12.55
C ILE A 321 26.52 -15.80 -12.07
N ARG A 322 27.06 -16.13 -10.89
CA ARG A 322 26.95 -17.47 -10.30
C ARG A 322 25.49 -17.85 -10.06
N MET A 323 24.72 -16.98 -9.41
CA MET A 323 23.29 -17.21 -9.13
C MET A 323 22.49 -17.43 -10.42
N LEU A 324 22.69 -16.59 -11.45
CA LEU A 324 21.99 -16.73 -12.73
C LEU A 324 22.35 -18.03 -13.45
N THR A 325 23.63 -18.44 -13.38
CA THR A 325 24.12 -19.70 -13.93
C THR A 325 23.47 -20.90 -13.22
N GLU A 326 23.45 -20.88 -11.89
CA GLU A 326 22.79 -21.91 -11.07
C GLU A 326 21.30 -22.04 -11.42
N LEU A 327 20.60 -20.91 -11.59
CA LEU A 327 19.18 -20.90 -11.96
C LEU A 327 18.94 -21.42 -13.36
N ARG A 328 19.75 -21.03 -14.35
CA ARG A 328 19.69 -21.53 -15.73
C ARG A 328 19.88 -23.04 -15.80
N ASP A 329 20.88 -23.55 -15.08
CA ASP A 329 21.32 -24.94 -15.16
C ASP A 329 20.53 -25.86 -14.19
N SER A 330 19.67 -25.29 -13.33
CA SER A 330 18.90 -26.04 -12.35
C SER A 330 18.01 -27.10 -13.02
N PRO A 331 18.24 -28.40 -12.76
CA PRO A 331 17.48 -29.48 -13.40
C PRO A 331 16.03 -29.55 -12.90
N LEU A 332 15.80 -29.12 -11.65
CA LEU A 332 14.48 -29.03 -11.02
C LEU A 332 13.81 -27.68 -11.26
N GLY A 333 14.53 -26.72 -11.85
CA GLY A 333 14.01 -25.39 -12.14
C GLY A 333 12.89 -25.39 -13.20
N ARG A 334 11.84 -24.62 -12.94
CA ARG A 334 10.78 -24.35 -13.92
C ARG A 334 11.35 -23.71 -15.18
N SER A 335 10.72 -24.01 -16.32
CA SER A 335 11.24 -23.57 -17.63
C SER A 335 11.18 -22.06 -17.84
N GLY A 336 10.25 -21.36 -17.18
CA GLY A 336 10.13 -19.89 -17.22
C GLY A 336 11.36 -19.22 -16.61
N THR A 337 11.59 -19.49 -15.33
CA THR A 337 12.76 -19.00 -14.58
C THR A 337 14.07 -19.26 -15.31
N ARG A 338 14.26 -20.48 -15.86
CA ARG A 338 15.49 -20.83 -16.59
C ARG A 338 15.73 -19.95 -17.83
N ARG A 339 14.67 -19.68 -18.61
CA ARG A 339 14.75 -18.82 -19.80
C ARG A 339 15.03 -17.37 -19.41
N VAL A 340 14.39 -16.88 -18.35
CA VAL A 340 14.61 -15.53 -17.85
C VAL A 340 16.04 -15.38 -17.34
N ALA A 341 16.54 -16.35 -16.57
CA ALA A 341 17.91 -16.37 -16.07
C ALA A 341 18.94 -16.41 -17.21
N ASP A 342 18.73 -17.23 -18.24
CA ASP A 342 19.62 -17.29 -19.41
C ASP A 342 19.69 -15.95 -20.16
N ARG A 343 18.53 -15.34 -20.44
CA ARG A 343 18.47 -14.02 -21.08
C ARG A 343 19.20 -12.97 -20.24
N VAL A 344 18.87 -12.88 -18.95
CA VAL A 344 19.44 -11.87 -18.04
C VAL A 344 20.93 -12.09 -17.83
N LEU A 345 21.41 -13.34 -17.81
CA LEU A 345 22.84 -13.65 -17.73
C LEU A 345 23.61 -13.05 -18.91
N ASN A 346 23.10 -13.21 -20.13
CA ASN A 346 23.73 -12.63 -21.33
C ASN A 346 23.75 -11.10 -21.26
N GLU A 347 22.65 -10.47 -20.83
CA GLU A 347 22.56 -9.01 -20.67
C GLU A 347 23.54 -8.49 -19.61
N VAL A 348 23.60 -9.12 -18.44
CA VAL A 348 24.52 -8.75 -17.35
C VAL A 348 25.98 -8.89 -17.78
N GLN A 349 26.33 -9.96 -18.50
CA GLN A 349 27.69 -10.13 -19.04
C GLN A 349 28.05 -9.03 -20.04
N GLY A 350 27.09 -8.61 -20.89
CA GLY A 350 27.27 -7.47 -21.79
C GLY A 350 27.53 -6.17 -21.03
N VAL A 351 26.70 -5.87 -20.01
CA VAL A 351 26.84 -4.68 -19.17
C VAL A 351 28.20 -4.65 -18.46
N LEU A 352 28.62 -5.75 -17.85
CA LEU A 352 29.91 -5.81 -17.14
C LEU A 352 31.10 -5.75 -18.11
N GLY A 353 30.96 -6.30 -19.32
CA GLY A 353 31.95 -6.20 -20.37
C GLY A 353 32.15 -4.75 -20.86
N GLU A 354 31.06 -4.00 -21.07
CA GLU A 354 31.11 -2.58 -21.45
C GLU A 354 31.77 -1.70 -20.38
N VAL A 355 31.60 -2.06 -19.11
CA VAL A 355 32.05 -1.23 -17.98
C VAL A 355 33.49 -1.53 -17.56
N TRP A 356 34.02 -2.72 -17.85
CA TRP A 356 35.39 -3.13 -17.46
C TRP A 356 36.39 -3.12 -18.62
N CYS A 357 35.95 -2.83 -19.84
CA CYS A 357 36.80 -2.44 -20.97
C CYS A 357 37.15 -0.95 -20.88
#